data_AF-A0A5S5MDZ2-F1
#
_entry.id   AF-A0A5S5MDZ2-F1
#
_cell.length_a   1.000
_cell.length_b   1.000
_cell.length_c   1.000
_cell.angle_alpha   90.00
_cell.angle_beta   90.00
_cell.angle_gamma   90.00
#
_symmetry.space_group_name_H-M   'P 1'
#
loop_
_entity.id
_entity.type
_entity.pdbx_description
1 polymer ?
#
loop_
_entity_poly.entity_id
_entity_poly.type
_entity_poly.pdbx_seq_one_letter_code
_entity_poly.pdbx_strand_id
1 'polypeptide(L)'
;MFRPLINNKLLWMILFFFLLSGCDKLAFLIGEAPYKYSFSYMGAVEDGSYVRAEITLGFSDQEGVLESHRQRERMRYAMDLIIRPYTSRQMDDKGKRMRKIAKRVADNILTTPVRSITITDFEVVYREGTAPTQEELDSQRQSIFPRTFHGE
;
A
#
# COMPACT_ATOMS: atom_id res chain seq x y z
N MET A 1 -16.47 -42.70 -48.21
CA MET A 1 -17.23 -41.86 -47.25
C MET A 1 -16.28 -41.54 -46.09
N PHE A 2 -15.48 -40.47 -46.22
CA PHE A 2 -14.45 -40.10 -45.24
C PHE A 2 -15.03 -39.09 -44.24
N ARG A 3 -15.14 -39.48 -42.96
CA ARG A 3 -15.44 -38.56 -41.86
C ARG A 3 -14.14 -37.93 -41.37
N PRO A 4 -14.03 -36.60 -41.22
CA PRO A 4 -12.86 -36.01 -40.59
C PRO A 4 -13.00 -36.15 -39.07
N LEU A 5 -12.24 -37.07 -38.48
CA LEU A 5 -11.93 -37.09 -37.05
C LEU A 5 -10.86 -36.04 -36.74
N ILE A 6 -11.12 -34.78 -37.11
CA ILE A 6 -10.22 -33.66 -36.85
C ILE A 6 -10.85 -32.78 -35.78
N ASN A 7 -10.14 -32.73 -34.65
CA ASN A 7 -10.00 -31.56 -33.78
C ASN A 7 -11.05 -31.19 -32.72
N ASN A 8 -11.77 -32.12 -32.09
CA ASN A 8 -12.36 -31.76 -30.78
C ASN A 8 -11.28 -31.60 -29.69
N LYS A 9 -10.29 -32.50 -29.63
CA LYS A 9 -9.18 -32.40 -28.66
C LYS A 9 -8.29 -31.17 -28.86
N LEU A 10 -7.99 -30.81 -30.11
CA LEU A 10 -7.18 -29.63 -30.42
C LEU A 10 -7.91 -28.34 -30.06
N LEU A 11 -9.23 -28.27 -30.33
CA LEU A 11 -10.05 -27.12 -29.99
C LEU A 11 -10.13 -26.93 -28.46
N TRP A 12 -10.31 -28.02 -27.71
CA TRP A 12 -10.28 -27.99 -26.24
C TRP A 12 -8.91 -27.57 -25.71
N MET A 13 -7.80 -28.03 -26.31
CA MET A 13 -6.45 -27.60 -25.92
C MET A 13 -6.20 -26.11 -26.16
N ILE A 14 -6.62 -25.57 -27.31
CA ILE A 14 -6.49 -24.16 -27.63
C ILE A 14 -7.35 -23.31 -26.67
N LEU A 15 -8.57 -23.77 -26.36
CA LEU A 15 -9.46 -23.08 -25.42
C LEU A 15 -8.87 -23.05 -24.01
N PHE A 16 -8.27 -24.16 -23.56
CA PHE A 16 -7.61 -24.26 -22.25
C PHE A 16 -6.37 -23.36 -22.17
N PHE A 17 -5.59 -23.30 -23.26
CA PHE A 17 -4.43 -22.42 -23.37
C PHE A 17 -4.84 -20.94 -23.30
N PHE A 18 -5.94 -20.56 -23.96
CA PHE A 18 -6.50 -19.20 -23.87
C PHE A 18 -7.05 -18.86 -22.48
N LEU A 19 -7.72 -19.81 -21.81
CA LEU A 19 -8.26 -19.61 -20.46
C LEU A 19 -7.16 -19.42 -19.41
N LEU A 20 -6.08 -20.19 -19.49
CA LEU A 20 -4.93 -20.06 -18.57
C LEU A 20 -4.09 -18.81 -18.86
N SER A 21 -3.89 -18.45 -20.13
CA SER A 21 -3.13 -17.24 -20.52
C SER A 21 -3.89 -15.93 -20.22
N GLY A 22 -5.20 -16.02 -19.99
CA GLY A 22 -6.07 -14.87 -19.73
C GLY A 22 -6.16 -14.44 -18.26
N CYS A 23 -5.83 -15.32 -17.30
CA CYS A 23 -5.93 -15.00 -15.87
C CYS A 23 -5.00 -13.88 -15.44
N ASP A 24 -3.76 -13.87 -15.92
CA ASP A 24 -2.79 -12.80 -15.59
C ASP A 24 -3.21 -11.45 -16.18
N LYS A 25 -3.83 -11.47 -17.38
CA LYS A 25 -4.40 -10.27 -18.01
C LYS A 25 -5.67 -9.79 -17.32
N LEU A 26 -6.45 -10.69 -16.72
CA LEU A 26 -7.62 -10.36 -15.92
C LEU A 26 -7.22 -9.72 -14.59
N ALA A 27 -6.20 -10.23 -13.88
CA ALA A 27 -5.66 -9.56 -12.69
C ALA A 27 -5.12 -8.15 -13.01
N PHE A 28 -4.46 -8.00 -14.16
CA PHE A 28 -4.02 -6.71 -14.71
C PHE A 28 -5.20 -5.76 -15.01
N LEU A 29 -6.33 -6.27 -15.54
CA LEU A 29 -7.56 -5.50 -15.78
C LEU A 29 -8.33 -5.18 -14.48
N ILE A 30 -8.21 -6.01 -13.45
CA ILE A 30 -8.81 -5.83 -12.12
C ILE A 30 -8.00 -4.83 -11.27
N GLY A 31 -6.83 -4.40 -11.76
CA GLY A 31 -6.00 -3.37 -11.12
C GLY A 31 -5.05 -3.91 -10.06
N GLU A 32 -4.86 -5.22 -9.97
CA GLU A 32 -3.78 -5.78 -9.15
C GLU A 32 -2.45 -5.61 -9.87
N ALA A 33 -1.49 -4.96 -9.20
CA ALA A 33 -0.14 -4.85 -9.70
C ALA A 33 0.52 -6.25 -9.76
N PRO A 34 0.96 -6.71 -10.95
CA PRO A 34 1.50 -8.07 -11.12
C PRO A 34 2.84 -8.29 -10.40
N TYR A 35 3.61 -7.23 -10.17
CA TYR A 35 4.88 -7.30 -9.47
C TYR A 35 4.81 -6.49 -8.18
N LYS A 36 5.29 -7.05 -7.08
CA LYS A 36 5.21 -6.44 -5.74
C LYS A 36 6.58 -6.47 -5.05
N TYR A 37 6.90 -5.40 -4.34
CA TYR A 37 8.07 -5.31 -3.48
C TYR A 37 7.65 -4.83 -2.09
N SER A 38 8.03 -5.58 -1.06
CA SER A 38 7.67 -5.28 0.33
C SER A 38 8.91 -5.00 1.17
N PHE A 39 8.82 -4.01 2.05
CA PHE A 39 9.85 -3.73 3.04
C PHE A 39 9.26 -3.18 4.33
N SER A 40 9.88 -3.56 5.45
CA SER A 40 9.56 -3.01 6.76
C SER A 40 10.17 -1.62 6.95
N TYR A 41 9.44 -0.73 7.61
CA TYR A 41 9.86 0.60 7.97
C TYR A 41 9.62 0.86 9.46
N MET A 42 10.59 1.51 10.10
CA MET A 42 10.49 2.01 11.46
C MET A 42 11.19 3.37 11.54
N GLY A 43 10.49 4.40 12.00
CA GLY A 43 11.02 5.77 12.05
C GLY A 43 10.51 6.55 13.27
N ALA A 44 11.33 7.48 13.75
CA ALA A 44 11.00 8.33 14.90
C ALA A 44 10.21 9.58 14.47
N VAL A 45 9.20 9.93 15.27
CA VAL A 45 8.40 11.15 15.12
C VAL A 45 8.87 12.25 16.09
N GLU A 46 8.34 13.46 15.95
CA GLU A 46 8.77 14.68 16.66
C GLU A 46 8.80 14.51 18.19
N ASP A 47 7.80 13.83 18.75
CA ASP A 47 7.63 13.62 20.20
C ASP A 47 8.49 12.47 20.77
N GLY A 48 9.33 11.85 19.94
CA GLY A 48 10.20 10.73 20.30
C GLY A 48 9.49 9.38 20.34
N SER A 49 8.21 9.31 19.96
CA SER A 49 7.54 8.04 19.65
C SER A 49 8.06 7.48 18.33
N TYR A 50 7.68 6.24 18.00
CA TYR A 50 8.07 5.60 16.75
C TYR A 50 6.85 5.13 15.97
N VAL A 51 7.00 5.05 14.65
CA VAL A 51 5.99 4.48 13.77
C VAL A 51 6.60 3.28 13.07
N ARG A 52 5.85 2.17 13.05
CA ARG A 52 6.22 0.93 12.37
C ARG A 52 5.19 0.63 11.28
N ALA A 53 5.64 0.15 10.14
CA ALA A 53 4.77 -0.29 9.06
C ALA A 53 5.47 -1.29 8.14
N GLU A 54 4.70 -2.18 7.53
CA GLU A 54 5.12 -2.93 6.35
C GLU A 54 4.56 -2.24 5.10
N ILE A 55 5.44 -1.91 4.15
CA ILE A 55 5.11 -1.14 2.96
C ILE A 55 5.27 -2.04 1.75
N THR A 56 4.19 -2.19 0.98
CA THR A 56 4.20 -2.93 -0.28
C THR A 56 3.94 -2.00 -1.45
N LEU A 57 4.89 -1.97 -2.39
CA LEU A 57 4.81 -1.23 -3.65
C LEU A 57 4.46 -2.19 -4.78
N GLY A 58 3.50 -1.81 -5.63
CA GLY A 58 3.08 -2.57 -6.79
C GLY A 58 3.52 -1.92 -8.10
N PHE A 59 3.99 -2.71 -9.05
CA PHE A 59 4.55 -2.29 -10.34
C PHE A 59 3.92 -3.05 -11.52
N SER A 60 4.00 -2.45 -12.71
CA SER A 60 3.61 -3.10 -13.98
C SER A 60 4.65 -4.06 -14.53
N ASP A 61 5.90 -3.91 -14.12
CA ASP A 61 7.04 -4.69 -14.59
C ASP A 61 7.99 -5.04 -13.43
N GLN A 62 8.92 -5.95 -13.73
CA GLN A 62 9.89 -6.44 -12.76
C GLN A 62 11.01 -5.41 -12.47
N GLU A 63 11.25 -4.45 -13.36
CA GLU A 63 12.30 -3.43 -13.14
C GLU A 63 11.95 -2.57 -11.93
N GLY A 64 10.67 -2.23 -11.73
CA GLY A 64 10.24 -1.51 -10.53
C GLY A 64 10.56 -2.23 -9.22
N VAL A 65 10.51 -3.57 -9.20
CA VAL A 65 10.90 -4.38 -8.03
C VAL A 65 12.40 -4.31 -7.79
N LEU A 66 13.20 -4.46 -8.85
CA LEU A 66 14.67 -4.42 -8.77
C LEU A 66 15.17 -3.03 -8.37
N GLU A 67 14.59 -1.98 -8.96
CA GLU A 67 14.87 -0.59 -8.63
C GLU A 67 14.54 -0.31 -7.16
N SER A 68 13.36 -0.73 -6.69
CA SER A 68 12.94 -0.57 -5.29
C SER A 68 13.87 -1.29 -4.32
N HIS A 69 14.33 -2.48 -4.67
CA HIS A 69 15.33 -3.20 -3.88
C HIS A 69 16.66 -2.41 -3.80
N ARG A 70 17.16 -1.90 -4.93
CA ARG A 70 18.41 -1.10 -4.98
C ARG A 70 18.29 0.22 -4.20
N GLN A 71 17.13 0.88 -4.27
CA GLN A 71 16.88 2.18 -3.64
C GLN A 71 16.31 2.08 -2.22
N ARG A 72 16.20 0.88 -1.64
CA ARG A 72 15.53 0.66 -0.34
C ARG A 72 16.02 1.58 0.76
N GLU A 73 17.33 1.65 0.98
CA GLU A 73 17.90 2.46 2.07
C GLU A 73 17.69 3.96 1.82
N ARG A 74 17.76 4.40 0.55
CA ARG A 74 17.49 5.79 0.18
C ARG A 74 16.02 6.15 0.43
N MET A 75 15.10 5.24 0.13
CA MET A 75 13.68 5.41 0.44
C MET A 75 13.45 5.50 1.95
N ARG A 76 14.03 4.59 2.74
CA ARG A 76 13.92 4.63 4.21
C ARG A 76 14.44 5.95 4.79
N TYR A 77 15.62 6.39 4.35
CA TYR A 77 16.18 7.66 4.78
C TYR A 77 15.29 8.86 4.41
N ALA A 78 14.75 8.89 3.18
CA ALA A 78 13.83 9.96 2.76
C ALA A 78 12.53 9.94 3.56
N MET A 79 12.02 8.75 3.91
CA MET A 79 10.88 8.60 4.80
C MET A 79 11.17 9.17 6.18
N ASP A 80 12.34 8.92 6.75
CA ASP A 80 12.75 9.47 8.06
C ASP A 80 12.75 11.00 8.07
N LEU A 81 13.24 11.63 6.99
CA LEU A 81 13.23 13.09 6.87
C LEU A 81 11.80 13.66 6.80
N ILE A 82 10.89 12.95 6.15
CA ILE A 82 9.50 13.40 5.97
C ILE A 82 8.66 13.10 7.22
N ILE A 83 8.95 12.03 7.95
CA ILE A 83 8.15 11.63 9.12
C ILE A 83 8.47 12.45 10.38
N ARG A 84 9.73 12.87 10.52
CA ARG A 84 10.26 13.58 11.69
C ARG A 84 9.45 14.78 12.19
N PRO A 85 8.85 15.64 11.35
CA PRO A 85 8.05 16.77 11.81
C PRO A 85 6.61 16.41 12.19
N TYR A 86 6.18 15.15 12.06
CA TYR A 86 4.87 14.72 12.54
C TYR A 86 4.95 14.30 14.00
N THR A 87 3.86 14.47 14.74
CA THR A 87 3.69 13.88 16.08
C THR A 87 3.05 12.49 16.00
N SER A 88 3.18 11.68 17.05
CA SER A 88 2.52 10.36 17.15
C SER A 88 1.01 10.45 16.89
N ARG A 89 0.35 11.46 17.48
CA ARG A 89 -1.09 11.75 17.30
C ARG A 89 -1.46 12.06 15.86
N GLN A 90 -0.60 12.76 15.11
CA GLN A 90 -0.85 13.05 13.70
C GLN A 90 -0.64 11.83 12.80
N MET A 91 0.22 10.90 13.22
CA MET A 91 0.50 9.66 12.52
C MET A 91 -0.54 8.56 12.81
N ASP A 92 -1.27 8.65 13.92
CA ASP A 92 -2.33 7.71 14.31
C ASP A 92 -3.61 7.88 13.46
N ASP A 93 -3.49 7.61 12.15
CA ASP A 93 -4.57 7.77 11.17
C ASP A 93 -4.83 6.48 10.37
N LYS A 94 -4.57 5.33 11.01
CA LYS A 94 -4.64 3.99 10.39
C LYS A 94 -3.76 3.87 9.14
N GLY A 95 -2.58 4.48 9.17
CA GLY A 95 -1.58 4.42 8.10
C GLY A 95 -1.91 5.21 6.83
N LYS A 96 -2.96 6.05 6.83
CA LYS A 96 -3.30 6.89 5.66
C LYS A 96 -2.19 7.90 5.37
N ARG A 97 -1.62 8.52 6.40
CA ARG A 97 -0.49 9.45 6.26
C ARG A 97 0.76 8.72 5.83
N MET A 98 1.03 7.55 6.42
CA MET A 98 2.15 6.69 6.00
C MET A 98 2.07 6.35 4.51
N ARG A 99 0.88 6.00 3.99
CA ARG A 99 0.68 5.74 2.56
C ARG A 99 1.03 6.96 1.69
N LYS A 100 0.63 8.17 2.10
CA LYS A 100 0.95 9.42 1.38
C LYS A 100 2.45 9.72 1.39
N ILE A 101 3.12 9.49 2.52
CA ILE A 101 4.57 9.64 2.66
C ILE A 101 5.28 8.65 1.74
N ALA A 102 4.94 7.36 1.83
CA ALA A 102 5.50 6.31 0.98
C ALA A 102 5.31 6.63 -0.51
N LYS A 103 4.13 7.11 -0.91
CA LYS A 103 3.88 7.56 -2.30
C LYS A 103 4.82 8.67 -2.72
N ARG A 104 4.91 9.75 -1.93
CA ARG A 104 5.76 10.90 -2.23
C ARG A 104 7.23 10.50 -2.34
N VAL A 105 7.69 9.62 -1.45
CA VAL A 105 9.06 9.11 -1.47
C VAL A 105 9.31 8.28 -2.73
N ALA A 106 8.41 7.36 -3.04
CA ALA A 106 8.53 6.52 -4.21
C ALA A 106 8.52 7.34 -5.51
N ASP A 107 7.59 8.29 -5.66
CA ASP A 107 7.51 9.18 -6.83
C ASP A 107 8.79 10.02 -7.04
N ASN A 108 9.52 10.34 -5.97
CA ASN A 108 10.73 11.17 -6.02
C ASN A 108 12.03 10.37 -6.23
N ILE A 109 12.03 9.08 -5.88
CA ILE A 109 13.24 8.24 -5.88
C ILE A 109 13.22 7.23 -7.02
N LEU A 110 12.06 6.65 -7.29
CA LEU A 110 11.88 5.62 -8.31
C LEU A 110 11.56 6.29 -9.63
N THR A 111 12.21 5.81 -10.69
CA THR A 111 11.88 6.16 -12.06
C THR A 111 10.71 5.34 -12.57
N THR A 112 10.57 4.10 -12.07
CA THR A 112 9.45 3.22 -12.43
C THR A 112 8.16 3.64 -11.71
N PRO A 113 7.04 3.88 -12.43
CA PRO A 113 5.79 4.29 -11.81
C PRO A 113 5.20 3.23 -10.87
N VAL A 114 4.89 3.64 -9.64
CA VAL A 114 4.17 2.79 -8.68
C VAL A 114 2.67 2.79 -9.00
N ARG A 115 2.10 1.61 -9.19
CA ARG A 115 0.67 1.39 -9.48
C ARG A 115 -0.19 1.34 -8.23
N SER A 116 0.32 0.74 -7.17
CA SER A 116 -0.40 0.57 -5.91
C SER A 116 0.54 0.64 -4.71
N ILE A 117 0.06 1.20 -3.60
CA ILE A 117 0.78 1.21 -2.33
C ILE A 117 -0.14 0.68 -1.24
N THR A 118 0.30 -0.38 -0.58
CA THR A 118 -0.39 -0.99 0.55
C THR A 118 0.45 -0.82 1.80
N ILE A 119 -0.21 -0.42 2.89
CA ILE A 119 0.39 -0.33 4.22
C ILE A 119 -0.28 -1.40 5.07
N THR A 120 0.52 -2.33 5.59
CA THR A 120 0.09 -3.36 6.54
C THR A 120 0.87 -3.22 7.84
N ASP A 121 0.39 -3.85 8.91
CA ASP A 121 1.06 -3.88 10.22
C ASP A 121 1.48 -2.49 10.72
N PHE A 122 0.61 -1.51 10.48
CA PHE A 122 0.83 -0.13 10.90
C PHE A 122 0.59 0.02 12.40
N GLU A 123 1.59 0.53 13.11
CA GLU A 123 1.53 0.75 14.54
C GLU A 123 2.26 2.05 14.91
N VAL A 124 1.69 2.79 15.86
CA VAL A 124 2.35 3.92 16.53
C VAL A 124 2.76 3.46 17.93
N VAL A 125 4.07 3.40 18.18
CA VAL A 125 4.65 3.03 19.47
C VAL A 125 4.92 4.31 20.25
N TYR A 126 4.02 4.63 21.16
CA TYR A 126 4.09 5.84 21.98
C TYR A 126 5.25 5.81 22.96
N ARG A 127 5.91 6.95 23.11
CA ARG A 127 6.76 7.22 24.26
C ARG A 127 5.90 7.36 25.52
N GLU A 128 6.47 7.06 26.68
CA GLU A 128 5.79 7.31 27.97
C GLU A 128 5.27 8.76 28.03
N GLY A 129 3.97 8.91 28.32
CA GLY A 129 3.30 10.20 28.42
C GLY A 129 2.83 10.84 27.11
N THR A 130 3.05 10.23 25.94
CA THR A 130 2.56 10.76 24.64
C THR A 130 1.31 10.06 24.11
N ALA A 131 0.89 8.96 24.75
CA ALA A 131 -0.33 8.23 24.40
C ALA A 131 -1.58 9.13 24.54
N PRO A 132 -2.58 8.99 23.64
CA PRO A 132 -3.84 9.72 23.76
C PRO A 132 -4.59 9.30 25.03
N THR A 133 -5.20 10.28 25.71
CA THR A 133 -6.01 10.01 26.91
C THR A 133 -7.36 9.40 26.51
N GLN A 134 -8.03 8.74 27.46
CA GLN A 134 -9.37 8.16 27.22
C GLN A 134 -10.39 9.24 26.81
N GLU A 135 -10.33 10.41 27.43
CA GLU A 135 -11.17 11.57 27.08
C GLU A 135 -10.92 12.06 25.64
N GLU A 136 -9.65 12.09 25.21
CA GLU A 136 -9.29 12.46 23.83
C GLU A 136 -9.83 11.43 22.82
N LEU A 137 -9.72 10.13 23.13
CA LEU A 137 -10.27 9.05 22.29
C LEU A 137 -11.79 9.12 22.17
N ASP A 138 -12.48 9.45 23.26
CA ASP A 138 -13.94 9.55 23.29
C ASP A 138 -14.44 10.80 22.54
N SER A 139 -13.69 11.90 22.59
CA SER A 139 -14.00 13.12 21.81
C SER A 139 -13.91 12.89 20.29
N GLN A 140 -12.93 12.11 19.82
CA GLN A 140 -12.79 11.75 18.40
C GLN A 140 -13.92 10.85 17.90
N ARG A 141 -14.52 10.04 18.79
CA ARG A 141 -15.69 9.21 18.45
C ARG A 141 -16.96 10.04 18.32
N GLN A 142 -17.12 11.09 19.13
CA GLN A 142 -18.31 11.93 19.12
C GLN A 142 -18.40 12.88 17.90
N SER A 143 -17.27 13.27 17.30
CA SER A 143 -17.26 14.12 16.10
C SER A 143 -17.73 13.43 14.81
N ILE A 144 -18.04 12.12 14.85
CA ILE A 144 -18.53 11.33 13.71
C ILE A 144 -20.06 11.39 13.60
N PHE A 145 -20.77 11.85 14.63
CA PHE A 145 -22.22 12.04 14.54
C PHE A 145 -22.55 13.39 13.89
N PRO A 146 -23.34 13.41 12.80
CA PRO A 146 -23.75 14.66 12.18
C PRO A 146 -24.55 15.47 13.21
N ARG A 147 -24.15 16.73 13.41
CA ARG A 147 -24.97 17.71 14.13
C ARG A 147 -26.35 17.68 13.49
N THR A 148 -27.33 17.12 14.20
CA THR A 148 -28.73 17.21 13.83
C THR A 148 -29.06 18.68 13.68
N PHE A 149 -29.53 19.06 12.49
CA PHE A 149 -30.09 20.38 12.21
C PHE A 149 -31.17 20.67 13.26
N HIS A 150 -30.93 21.64 14.14
CA HIS A 150 -32.01 22.32 14.83
C HIS A 150 -32.63 23.28 13.82
N GLY A 151 -33.77 22.86 13.26
CA GLY A 151 -34.70 23.79 12.62
C GLY A 151 -35.39 24.60 13.72
N GLU A 152 -35.21 25.92 13.66
CA GLU A 152 -36.09 26.90 14.30
C GLU A 152 -37.40 27.01 13.52
#